data_AF-A0A0P9F893-F1
#
_entry.id   AF-A0A0P9F893-F1
#
_cell.length_a   1.000
_cell.length_b   1.000
_cell.length_c   1.000
_cell.angle_alpha   90.00
_cell.angle_beta   90.00
_cell.angle_gamma   90.00
#
_symmetry.space_group_name_H-M   'P 1'
#
loop_
_entity.id
_entity.type
_entity.pdbx_description
1 polymer ?
#
loop_
_entity_poly.entity_id
_entity_poly.type
_entity_poly.pdbx_seq_one_letter_code
_entity_poly.pdbx_strand_id
1 'polypeptide(L)'
;IYGLPLNADFWIFGAPHFPGGLAIEVKWQQSTGGVDEKFPYLVHNITECYPCPALVIADGGGQRPGALQWMRDQAGDNLLAVFSLAEFLAWANRNL
;
A
#
# COMPACT_ATOMS: atom_id res chain seq x y z
N ILE A 1 6.28 -10.95 -8.10
CA ILE A 1 7.66 -11.50 -8.27
C ILE A 1 7.69 -13.00 -8.55
N TYR A 2 7.24 -13.88 -7.64
CA TYR A 2 7.47 -15.33 -7.78
C TYR A 2 6.41 -16.12 -8.58
N GLY A 3 5.53 -15.45 -9.32
CA GLY A 3 4.44 -16.11 -10.04
C GLY A 3 3.40 -16.81 -9.16
N LEU A 4 3.41 -16.54 -7.85
CA LEU A 4 2.39 -16.99 -6.91
C LEU A 4 1.11 -16.14 -7.05
N PRO A 5 -0.05 -16.69 -6.68
CA PRO A 5 -1.29 -15.90 -6.62
C PRO A 5 -1.11 -14.64 -5.78
N LEU A 6 -1.56 -13.51 -6.31
CA LEU A 6 -1.59 -12.24 -5.60
C LEU A 6 -2.79 -12.22 -4.66
N ASN A 7 -2.57 -11.78 -3.43
CA ASN A 7 -3.62 -11.56 -2.44
C ASN A 7 -3.51 -10.14 -1.94
N ALA A 8 -4.60 -9.40 -2.01
CA ALA A 8 -4.71 -8.07 -1.40
C ALA A 8 -5.38 -8.20 -0.02
N ASP A 9 -4.97 -7.35 0.93
CA ASP A 9 -5.63 -7.30 2.25
C ASP A 9 -7.10 -6.84 2.09
N PHE A 10 -7.34 -5.84 1.23
CA PHE A 10 -8.68 -5.41 0.82
C PHE A 10 -8.74 -5.12 -0.68
N TRP A 11 -9.90 -5.41 -1.28
CA TRP A 11 -10.23 -5.05 -2.65
C TRP A 11 -11.53 -4.23 -2.64
N ILE A 12 -11.46 -2.98 -3.11
CA ILE A 12 -12.62 -2.11 -3.32
C ILE A 12 -13.08 -2.21 -4.78
N PHE A 13 -14.37 -2.44 -4.99
CA PHE A 13 -14.99 -2.50 -6.32
C PHE A 13 -16.12 -1.47 -6.42
N GLY A 14 -16.39 -0.98 -7.63
CA GLY A 14 -17.48 -0.04 -7.89
C GLY A 14 -17.22 1.41 -7.46
N ALA A 15 -16.00 1.75 -7.05
CA ALA A 15 -15.62 3.13 -6.77
C ALA A 15 -15.56 3.92 -8.10
N PRO A 16 -16.19 5.11 -8.24
CA PRO A 16 -16.28 5.84 -9.50
C PRO A 16 -14.94 6.11 -10.18
N HIS A 17 -13.90 6.41 -9.40
CA HIS A 17 -12.55 6.69 -9.90
C HIS A 17 -11.69 5.43 -10.11
N PHE A 18 -12.17 4.26 -9.68
CA PHE A 18 -11.44 2.99 -9.76
C PHE A 18 -12.34 1.88 -10.35
N PRO A 19 -12.76 2.01 -11.63
CA PRO A 19 -13.67 1.05 -12.25
C PRO A 19 -13.06 -0.37 -12.39
N GLY A 20 -11.73 -0.49 -12.45
CA GLY A 20 -10.99 -1.76 -12.43
C GLY A 20 -10.75 -2.33 -11.02
N GLY A 21 -11.24 -1.66 -9.98
CA GLY A 21 -10.96 -1.95 -8.59
C GLY A 21 -9.77 -1.18 -8.04
N LEU A 22 -9.68 -1.16 -6.71
CA LEU A 22 -8.59 -0.56 -5.94
C LEU A 22 -8.17 -1.53 -4.84
N ALA A 23 -6.90 -1.91 -4.83
CA ALA A 23 -6.34 -2.71 -3.74
C ALA A 23 -5.92 -1.81 -2.58
N ILE A 24 -6.08 -2.30 -1.34
CA ILE A 24 -5.50 -1.68 -0.15
C ILE A 24 -4.68 -2.72 0.59
N GLU A 25 -3.43 -2.39 0.84
CA GLU A 25 -2.46 -3.18 1.59
C GLU A 25 -2.24 -2.53 2.94
N VAL A 26 -2.35 -3.30 4.02
CA VAL A 26 -2.19 -2.79 5.39
C VAL A 26 -0.95 -3.42 6.01
N LYS A 27 -0.05 -2.57 6.51
CA LYS A 27 1.19 -2.97 7.16
C LYS A 27 1.32 -2.22 8.49
N TRP A 28 0.66 -2.76 9.52
CA TRP A 28 0.77 -2.28 10.90
C TRP A 28 1.98 -2.88 11.61
N GLN A 29 2.77 -2.05 12.30
CA GLN A 29 3.89 -2.52 13.10
C GLN A 29 4.09 -1.62 14.33
N GLN A 30 3.91 -2.18 15.54
CA GLN A 30 4.04 -1.42 16.80
C GLN A 30 5.47 -1.39 17.37
N SER A 31 6.25 -2.45 17.16
CA SER A 31 7.61 -2.57 17.68
C SER A 31 8.63 -2.60 16.54
N THR A 32 9.83 -2.08 16.81
CA THR A 32 10.94 -2.11 15.86
C THR A 32 11.27 -3.56 15.50
N GLY A 33 11.33 -3.85 14.20
CA GLY A 33 11.51 -5.20 13.67
C GLY A 33 11.57 -5.19 12.14
N GLY A 34 11.89 -6.33 11.53
CA GLY A 34 12.19 -6.45 10.10
C GLY A 34 10.98 -6.44 9.16
N VAL A 35 9.85 -5.83 9.52
CA VAL A 35 8.71 -5.72 8.57
C VAL A 35 9.11 -4.89 7.35
N ASP A 36 10.00 -3.91 7.55
CA ASP A 36 10.55 -3.07 6.49
C ASP A 36 11.32 -3.86 5.42
N GLU A 37 11.88 -5.02 5.78
CA GLU A 37 12.58 -5.91 4.84
C GLU A 37 11.64 -6.45 3.75
N LYS A 38 10.32 -6.43 3.98
CA LYS A 38 9.31 -6.88 3.02
C LYS A 38 8.77 -5.77 2.13
N PHE A 39 9.05 -4.50 2.44
CA PHE A 39 8.53 -3.38 1.65
C PHE A 39 8.98 -3.40 0.17
N PRO A 40 10.23 -3.76 -0.16
CA PRO A 40 10.63 -3.88 -1.56
C PRO A 40 9.81 -4.89 -2.34
N TYR A 41 9.47 -6.02 -1.72
CA TYR A 41 8.63 -7.04 -2.33
C TYR A 41 7.20 -6.57 -2.55
N LEU A 42 6.63 -5.86 -1.57
CA LEU A 42 5.29 -5.29 -1.67
C LEU A 42 5.21 -4.26 -2.80
N VAL A 43 6.13 -3.30 -2.82
CA VAL A 43 6.20 -2.27 -3.86
C VAL A 43 6.32 -2.90 -5.25
N HIS A 44 7.23 -3.87 -5.41
CA HIS A 44 7.40 -4.52 -6.71
C HIS A 44 6.16 -5.30 -7.13
N ASN A 45 5.51 -6.06 -6.22
CA ASN A 45 4.27 -6.75 -6.55
C ASN A 45 3.18 -5.77 -7.00
N ILE A 46 3.03 -4.64 -6.31
CA ILE A 46 2.06 -3.61 -6.70
C ILE A 46 2.42 -3.05 -8.07
N THR A 47 3.67 -2.64 -8.27
CA THR A 47 4.10 -1.94 -9.50
C THR A 47 4.06 -2.85 -10.73
N GLU A 48 4.52 -4.09 -10.59
CA GLU A 48 4.77 -4.98 -11.74
C GLU A 48 3.74 -6.09 -11.90
N CYS A 49 2.96 -6.41 -10.86
CA CYS A 49 2.10 -7.60 -10.86
C CYS A 49 0.62 -7.30 -10.63
N TYR A 50 0.26 -6.26 -9.89
CA TYR A 50 -1.15 -6.00 -9.56
C TYR A 50 -1.94 -5.59 -10.82
N PRO A 51 -3.12 -6.16 -11.06
CA PRO A 51 -3.95 -5.81 -12.23
C PRO A 51 -4.71 -4.49 -12.05
N CYS A 52 -4.63 -3.88 -10.87
CA CYS A 52 -5.30 -2.63 -10.51
C CYS A 52 -4.39 -1.77 -9.62
N PRO A 53 -4.68 -0.47 -9.50
CA PRO A 53 -3.95 0.41 -8.59
C PRO A 53 -4.09 -0.03 -7.12
N ALA A 54 -3.10 0.34 -6.31
CA ALA A 54 -3.08 0.03 -4.89
C ALA A 54 -2.70 1.23 -4.02
N LEU A 55 -3.27 1.24 -2.81
CA LEU A 55 -2.84 2.07 -1.69
C LEU A 55 -2.15 1.21 -0.64
N VAL A 56 -1.15 1.75 0.03
CA VAL A 56 -0.55 1.11 1.20
C VAL A 56 -0.86 1.94 2.44
N ILE A 57 -1.36 1.31 3.49
CA ILE A 57 -1.52 1.90 4.81
C ILE A 57 -0.42 1.32 5.71
N ALA A 58 0.56 2.14 6.07
CA ALA A 58 1.67 1.78 6.95
C ALA A 58 1.62 2.63 8.22
N ASP A 59 1.39 2.00 9.36
CA ASP A 59 1.20 2.68 10.65
C ASP A 59 1.68 1.81 11.84
N GLY A 60 1.63 2.34 13.06
CA GLY A 60 2.01 1.67 14.30
C GLY A 60 3.34 2.16 14.90
N GLY A 61 4.15 2.91 14.14
CA GLY A 61 5.35 3.60 14.64
C GLY A 61 6.59 2.72 14.85
N GLY A 62 6.51 1.42 14.58
CA GLY A 62 7.63 0.48 14.66
C GLY A 62 8.47 0.40 13.38
N GLN A 63 8.00 0.96 12.26
CA GLN A 63 8.78 0.99 11.01
C GLN A 63 9.96 1.95 11.12
N ARG A 64 11.08 1.63 10.45
CA ARG A 64 12.20 2.57 10.31
C ARG A 64 11.74 3.76 9.46
N PRO A 65 11.97 5.01 9.90
CA PRO A 65 11.54 6.20 9.15
C PRO A 65 12.05 6.22 7.69
N GLY A 66 13.30 5.80 7.47
CA GLY A 66 13.89 5.72 6.14
C GLY A 66 13.20 4.70 5.21
N ALA A 67 12.70 3.58 5.76
CA ALA A 67 11.98 2.59 4.97
C ALA A 67 10.57 3.06 4.59
N LEU A 68 9.90 3.76 5.51
CA LEU A 68 8.60 4.38 5.23
C LEU A 68 8.73 5.51 4.20
N GLN A 69 9.76 6.35 4.32
CA GLN A 69 10.05 7.38 3.32
C GLN A 69 10.37 6.74 1.97
N TRP A 70 11.22 5.71 1.95
CA TRP A 70 11.53 4.98 0.73
C TRP A 70 10.28 4.47 0.03
N MET A 71 9.32 3.87 0.76
CA MET A 71 8.03 3.42 0.19
C MET A 71 7.22 4.58 -0.40
N ARG A 72 7.14 5.72 0.30
CA ARG A 72 6.44 6.92 -0.18
C ARG A 72 7.04 7.44 -1.48
N ASP A 73 8.37 7.38 -1.61
CA ASP A 73 9.08 7.80 -2.81
C ASP A 73 8.83 6.87 -4.03
N GLN A 74 8.25 5.69 -3.83
CA GLN A 74 7.86 4.78 -4.92
C GLN A 74 6.45 5.05 -5.46
N ALA A 75 5.69 5.97 -4.85
CA ALA A 75 4.36 6.29 -5.33
C ALA A 75 4.40 7.03 -6.68
N GLY A 76 3.52 6.66 -7.60
CA GLY A 76 3.47 7.26 -8.94
C GLY A 76 2.56 6.47 -9.88
N ASP A 77 3.02 5.29 -10.30
CA ASP A 77 2.32 4.43 -11.25
C ASP A 77 1.18 3.65 -10.56
N ASN A 78 1.36 2.34 -10.37
CA ASN A 78 0.32 1.46 -9.81
C ASN A 78 0.21 1.60 -8.28
N LEU A 79 1.29 2.03 -7.61
CA LEU A 79 1.26 2.44 -6.21
C LEU A 79 0.82 3.91 -6.13
N LEU A 80 -0.42 4.14 -5.74
CA LEU A 80 -1.00 5.49 -5.74
C LEU A 80 -0.50 6.35 -4.58
N ALA A 81 -0.42 5.77 -3.38
CA ALA A 81 0.05 6.47 -2.19
C ALA A 81 0.36 5.49 -1.05
N VAL A 82 1.18 5.98 -0.11
CA VAL A 82 1.48 5.30 1.15
C VAL A 82 1.09 6.23 2.30
N PHE A 83 0.09 5.80 3.08
CA PHE A 83 -0.55 6.59 4.14
C PHE A 83 -0.31 5.97 5.52
N SER A 84 -0.30 6.79 6.56
CA SER A 84 -0.74 6.37 7.90
C SER A 84 -2.26 6.12 7.89
N LEU A 85 -2.79 5.47 8.92
CA LEU A 85 -4.24 5.25 9.01
C LEU A 85 -5.01 6.58 9.06
N ALA A 86 -4.48 7.57 9.79
CA ALA A 86 -5.09 8.90 9.88
C ALA A 86 -5.09 9.63 8.53
N GLU A 87 -3.97 9.57 7.79
CA GLU A 87 -3.87 10.15 6.43
C GLU A 87 -4.85 9.47 5.47
N PHE A 88 -4.97 8.14 5.52
CA PHE A 88 -5.90 7.39 4.69
C PHE A 88 -7.35 7.77 4.97
N LEU A 89 -7.77 7.86 6.23
CA LEU A 89 -9.14 8.25 6.59
C LEU A 89 -9.49 9.65 6.07
N ALA A 90 -8.55 10.60 6.17
CA ALA A 90 -8.75 11.96 5.66
C ALA A 90 -8.86 11.98 4.12
N TRP A 91 -8.06 11.15 3.44
CA TRP A 91 -8.08 11.03 1.98
C TRP A 91 -9.33 10.31 1.47
N ALA A 92 -9.70 9.18 2.09
CA ALA A 92 -10.82 8.33 1.67
C ALA A 92 -12.13 9.10 1.67
N ASN A 93 -12.41 9.89 2.72
CA ASN A 93 -13.61 10.74 2.82
C ASN A 93 -13.82 11.74 1.67
N ARG A 94 -12.81 11.97 0.83
CA ARG A 94 -12.85 12.92 -0.30
C ARG A 94 -12.76 12.24 -1.66
N ASN A 95 -12.36 10.97 -1.71
CA ASN A 95 -11.95 10.31 -2.96
C ASN A 95 -12.61 8.95 -3.21
N LEU A 96 -13.18 8.34 -2.17
CA LEU A 96 -13.94 7.08 -2.21
C LEU A 96 -15.40 7.35 -1.81
#